data_AF-A0A257S649-F1
#
_entry.id   AF-A0A257S649-F1
#
_cell.length_a   1.000
_cell.length_b   1.000
_cell.length_c   1.000
_cell.angle_alpha   90.00
_cell.angle_beta   90.00
_cell.angle_gamma   90.00
#
_symmetry.space_group_name_H-M   'P 1'
#
loop_
_entity.id
_entity.type
_entity.pdbx_description
1 polymer ?
#
loop_
_entity_poly.entity_id
_entity_poly.type
_entity_poly.pdbx_seq_one_letter_code
_entity_poly.pdbx_strand_id
1 'polypeptide(L)' 'MAVLAAGWLFSAEEVVRAARQDDAAPADAIVVLGAAQYNGRPSPVFRARLDHAAALFRRGLAP' A
#
# COMPACT_ATOMS: atom_id res chain seq x y z
N MET A 1 -5.28 1.05 31.99
CA MET A 1 -5.28 2.06 30.90
C MET A 1 -3.90 2.28 30.29
N ALA A 2 -2.85 2.56 31.07
CA ALA A 2 -1.50 2.81 30.53
C ALA A 2 -0.94 1.65 29.68
N VAL A 3 -1.09 0.39 30.12
CA VAL A 3 -0.64 -0.80 29.36
C VAL A 3 -1.39 -0.93 28.03
N LEU A 4 -2.70 -0.68 28.01
CA LEU A 4 -3.50 -0.74 26.78
C LEU A 4 -3.11 0.39 25.82
N ALA A 5 -2.88 1.59 26.33
CA ALA A 5 -2.43 2.73 25.52
C ALA A 5 -1.03 2.49 24.93
N ALA A 6 -0.10 1.94 25.73
CA ALA A 6 1.23 1.57 25.26
C ALA A 6 1.18 0.46 24.19
N GLY A 7 0.36 -0.57 24.39
CA GLY A 7 0.16 -1.62 23.40
C GLY A 7 -0.47 -1.11 22.10
N TRP A 8 -1.45 -0.20 22.19
CA TRP A 8 -2.05 0.45 21.02
C TRP A 8 -1.02 1.30 20.26
N LEU A 9 -0.22 2.11 20.96
CA LEU A 9 0.81 2.94 20.35
C LEU A 9 1.87 2.09 19.66
N PHE A 10 2.35 1.03 20.33
CA PHE A 10 3.30 0.09 19.76
C PHE A 10 2.75 -0.54 18.46
N SER A 11 1.49 -0.99 18.48
CA SER A 11 0.84 -1.57 17.30
C SER A 11 0.70 -0.56 16.16
N ALA A 12 0.35 0.69 16.48
CA ALA A 12 0.23 1.76 15.49
C ALA A 12 1.58 2.09 14.83
N GLU A 13 2.66 2.18 15.63
CA GLU A 13 4.02 2.40 15.13
C GLU A 13 4.48 1.26 14.21
N GLU A 14 4.23 0.01 14.59
CA GLU A 14 4.57 -1.16 13.78
C GLU A 14 3.83 -1.14 12.43
N VAL A 15 2.54 -0.79 12.43
CA VAL A 15 1.76 -0.63 11.19
C VAL A 15 2.33 0.48 10.31
N VAL A 16 2.67 1.64 10.88
CA VAL A 16 3.24 2.76 10.12
C VAL A 16 4.62 2.41 9.57
N ARG A 17 5.44 1.70 10.34
CA ARG A 17 6.76 1.23 9.89
C ARG A 17 6.63 0.26 8.73
N ALA A 18 5.80 -0.77 8.87
CA ALA A 18 5.55 -1.75 7.81
C ALA A 18 4.97 -1.10 6.55
N ALA A 19 4.05 -0.13 6.70
CA ALA A 19 3.45 0.57 5.56
C ALA A 19 4.43 1.47 4.77
N ARG A 20 5.60 1.79 5.33
CA ARG A 20 6.63 2.64 4.69
C ARG A 20 7.81 1.86 4.12
N GLN A 21 7.92 0.57 4.42
CA GLN A 21 8.96 -0.28 3.83
C GLN A 21 8.61 -0.56 2.36
N ASP A 22 9.56 -0.29 1.46
CA ASP A 22 9.45 -0.62 0.04
C ASP A 22 10.21 -1.93 -0.22
N ASP A 23 9.48 -3.05 -0.23
CA ASP A 23 10.01 -4.39 -0.52
C ASP A 23 9.91 -4.73 -2.02
N ALA A 24 9.81 -3.72 -2.90
CA ALA A 24 9.66 -3.95 -4.32
C ALA A 24 10.88 -4.64 -4.95
N ALA A 25 10.61 -5.75 -5.65
CA ALA A 25 11.58 -6.55 -6.37
C ALA A 25 11.10 -6.84 -7.80
N PRO A 26 11.98 -7.24 -8.72
CA PRO A 26 11.58 -7.71 -10.05
C PRO A 26 10.56 -8.86 -9.96
N ALA A 27 9.54 -8.83 -10.81
CA ALA A 27 8.46 -9.81 -10.90
C ALA A 27 7.93 -9.93 -12.34
N ASP A 28 7.19 -10.99 -12.64
CA ASP A 28 6.61 -11.20 -13.98
C ASP A 28 5.33 -10.38 -14.22
N ALA A 29 4.69 -9.88 -13.16
CA ALA A 29 3.47 -9.10 -13.26
C ALA A 29 3.23 -8.25 -12.00
N ILE A 30 2.51 -7.14 -12.15
CA ILE A 30 1.98 -6.33 -11.05
C ILE A 30 0.46 -6.51 -10.99
N VAL A 31 -0.04 -7.04 -9.87
CA VAL A 31 -1.48 -7.21 -9.64
C VAL A 31 -1.96 -6.16 -8.64
N VAL A 32 -2.84 -5.27 -9.08
CA VAL A 32 -3.48 -4.30 -8.19
C VAL A 32 -4.84 -4.83 -7.76
N LEU A 33 -4.89 -5.37 -6.54
CA LEU A 33 -6.16 -5.78 -5.95
C LEU A 33 -7.05 -4.55 -5.75
N GLY A 34 -8.25 -4.64 -6.32
CA GLY A 34 -9.22 -3.55 -6.37
C GLY A 34 -9.56 -2.96 -5.00
N ALA A 35 -10.12 -1.76 -5.03
CA ALA A 35 -10.82 -1.15 -3.91
C ALA A 35 -12.08 -0.46 -4.47
N ALA A 36 -12.82 0.26 -3.64
CA ALA A 36 -14.05 0.91 -4.09
C ALA A 36 -13.82 1.78 -5.34
N GLN A 37 -14.73 1.67 -6.30
CA GLN A 37 -14.84 2.51 -7.49
C GLN A 37 -16.28 2.99 -7.60
N TYR A 38 -16.47 4.25 -7.95
CA TYR A 38 -17.78 4.88 -8.05
C TYR A 38 -17.93 5.48 -9.44
N ASN A 39 -18.84 4.93 -10.25
CA ASN A 39 -19.10 5.39 -11.63
C ASN A 39 -17.82 5.52 -12.48
N GLY A 40 -16.94 4.51 -12.39
CA GLY A 40 -15.65 4.51 -13.09
C GLY A 40 -14.54 5.32 -12.39
N ARG A 41 -14.85 6.17 -11.41
CA ARG A 41 -13.84 6.93 -10.66
C ARG A 41 -13.28 6.09 -9.51
N PRO A 42 -11.96 5.82 -9.49
CA PRO A 42 -11.35 5.10 -8.37
C PRO A 42 -11.49 5.92 -7.08
N SER A 43 -11.78 5.24 -5.97
CA SER A 43 -11.66 5.84 -4.63
C SER A 43 -10.23 6.34 -4.38
N PRO A 44 -10.01 7.24 -3.41
CA PRO A 44 -8.67 7.73 -3.08
C PRO A 44 -7.67 6.59 -2.83
N VAL A 45 -8.12 5.53 -2.14
CA VAL A 45 -7.31 4.34 -1.86
C VAL A 45 -7.00 3.58 -3.15
N PHE A 46 -8.00 3.34 -4.01
CA PHE A 46 -7.75 2.61 -5.25
C PHE A 46 -6.82 3.39 -6.18
N ARG A 47 -6.99 4.72 -6.26
CA ARG A 47 -6.11 5.59 -7.04
C ARG A 47 -4.67 5.54 -6.53
N ALA A 48 -4.45 5.64 -5.21
CA ALA A 48 -3.10 5.57 -4.65
C ALA A 48 -2.41 4.23 -4.97
N ARG A 49 -3.15 3.12 -4.93
CA ARG A 49 -2.62 1.79 -5.32
C ARG A 49 -2.23 1.74 -6.80
N LEU A 50 -3.08 2.29 -7.68
CA LEU A 50 -2.79 2.36 -9.11
C LEU A 50 -1.58 3.27 -9.41
N ASP A 51 -1.50 4.42 -8.75
CA ASP A 51 -0.37 5.36 -8.88
C ASP A 51 0.95 4.68 -8.47
N HIS A 52 0.94 3.91 -7.39
CA HIS A 52 2.10 3.13 -6.92
C HIS A 52 2.48 2.02 -7.91
N ALA A 53 1.52 1.20 -8.36
CA ALA A 53 1.76 0.16 -9.35
C ALA A 53 2.34 0.71 -10.65
N ALA A 54 1.82 1.85 -11.12
CA ALA A 54 2.35 2.52 -12.30
C ALA A 54 3.79 3.02 -12.09
N ALA A 55 4.16 3.43 -10.88
CA ALA A 55 5.53 3.79 -10.56
C ALA A 55 6.47 2.58 -10.59
N LEU A 56 6.04 1.43 -10.05
CA LEU A 56 6.81 0.18 -10.13
C LEU A 56 6.99 -0.30 -11.57
N PHE A 57 5.94 -0.25 -12.38
CA PHE A 57 6.00 -0.59 -13.80
C PHE A 57 6.99 0.31 -14.56
N ARG A 58 6.93 1.64 -14.35
CA ARG A 58 7.89 2.58 -14.95
C ARG A 58 9.34 2.36 -14.49
N ARG A 59 9.55 1.76 -13.32
CA ARG A 59 10.88 1.35 -12.83
C ARG A 59 11.39 0.06 -13.52
N GLY A 60 10.59 -0.59 -14.35
CA GLY A 60 10.95 -1.85 -15.02
C GLY A 60 10.93 -3.05 -14.08
N LEU A 61 10.19 -2.98 -12.97
CA LEU A 61 10.10 -4.07 -12.00
C LEU A 61 9.15 -5.18 -12.43
N ALA A 62 8.36 -4.96 -13.48
CA ALA A 62 7.62 -5.99 -14.18
C ALA A 62 7.51 -5.63 -15.67
N PRO A 63 7.42 -6.63 -16.56
CA PRO A 63 7.24 -6.45 -17.99
C PRO A 63 5.83 -5.97 -18.37
#